data_AF-A0A7W1FV07-F1
#
_entry.id   AF-A0A7W1FV07-F1
#
_cell.length_a   1.000
_cell.length_b   1.000
_cell.length_c   1.000
_cell.angle_alpha   90.00
_cell.angle_beta   90.00
_cell.angle_gamma   90.00
#
_symmetry.space_group_name_H-M   'P 1'
#
loop_
_entity.id
_entity.type
_entity.pdbx_description
1 polymer ?
#
loop_
_entity_poly.entity_id
_entity_poly.type
_entity_poly.pdbx_seq_one_letter_code
_entity_poly.pdbx_strand_id
1 'polypeptide(L)'
;MMNDIDEAPGKVWFWDLEKAVIDADRCVQCGVCVAACPTDSIGIGEDDLPELVKMCTGCSLCWDFCPRGGLQYESTWKITGGSEGESIEGVGRVEESYTARVRQRIDGVQDGGFVSALLVSLLEAGEIDGALLARESETERWKGEAFLATTPEEVRGCAGSFYNQTLALGHVDFEGYDLPPNPRIAVVG
;
A
#
# COMPACT_ATOMS: atom_id res chain seq x y z
N MET A 1 -19.95 25.33 3.53
CA MET A 1 -19.23 25.91 4.68
C MET A 1 -19.84 25.29 5.92
N MET A 2 -19.10 24.39 6.58
CA MET A 2 -19.59 23.62 7.71
C MET A 2 -18.99 24.21 8.99
N ASN A 3 -19.88 24.67 9.86
CA ASN A 3 -19.69 25.17 11.24
C ASN A 3 -18.88 26.47 11.43
N ASP A 4 -19.53 27.46 12.06
CA ASP A 4 -18.99 28.75 12.53
C ASP A 4 -17.98 28.61 13.69
N ILE A 5 -16.98 27.73 13.54
CA ILE A 5 -15.92 27.52 14.52
C ILE A 5 -14.60 27.81 13.83
N ASP A 6 -13.82 28.75 14.37
CA ASP A 6 -12.47 29.04 13.88
C ASP A 6 -11.63 27.77 13.98
N GLU A 7 -11.13 27.29 12.84
CA GLU A 7 -10.28 26.11 12.78
C GLU A 7 -8.94 26.38 13.48
N ALA A 8 -8.47 25.39 14.25
CA ALA A 8 -7.14 25.47 14.84
C ALA A 8 -6.08 25.54 13.72
N PRO A 9 -5.04 26.38 13.86
CA PRO A 9 -3.99 26.50 12.85
C PRO A 9 -3.27 25.16 12.64
N GLY A 10 -2.91 24.87 11.38
CA GLY A 10 -2.16 23.66 11.01
C GLY A 10 -3.01 22.40 10.82
N LYS A 11 -4.34 22.51 10.84
CA LYS A 11 -5.23 21.41 10.47
C LYS A 11 -5.26 21.23 8.95
N VAL A 12 -5.13 19.99 8.51
CA VAL A 12 -5.42 19.57 7.13
C VAL A 12 -6.44 18.45 7.23
N TRP A 13 -7.55 18.65 6.56
CA TRP A 13 -8.71 17.77 6.65
C TRP A 13 -8.83 16.90 5.41
N PHE A 14 -9.66 15.87 5.48
CA PHE A 14 -9.90 15.02 4.33
C PHE A 14 -10.48 15.79 3.14
N TRP A 15 -11.34 16.78 3.34
CA TRP A 15 -11.91 17.57 2.24
C TRP A 15 -10.87 18.38 1.47
N ASP A 16 -9.73 18.71 2.09
CA ASP A 16 -8.62 19.34 1.37
C ASP A 16 -8.00 18.36 0.37
N LEU A 17 -7.77 17.12 0.81
CA LEU A 17 -7.32 16.02 -0.04
C LEU A 17 -8.36 15.69 -1.12
N GLU A 18 -9.63 15.55 -0.75
CA GLU A 18 -10.74 15.26 -1.64
C GLU A 18 -10.78 16.28 -2.79
N LYS A 19 -10.85 17.57 -2.46
CA LYS A 19 -10.87 18.65 -3.45
C LYS A 19 -9.63 18.68 -4.32
N ALA A 20 -8.45 18.50 -3.73
CA ALA A 20 -7.20 18.64 -4.47
C ALA A 20 -6.91 17.40 -5.32
N VAL A 21 -7.25 16.20 -4.89
CA VAL A 21 -6.82 14.94 -5.49
C VAL A 21 -7.97 14.16 -6.12
N ILE A 22 -9.08 14.01 -5.40
CA ILE A 22 -10.21 13.18 -5.85
C ILE A 22 -11.04 13.96 -6.87
N ASP A 23 -11.56 15.14 -6.51
CA ASP A 23 -12.35 16.01 -7.40
C ASP A 23 -11.55 16.48 -8.62
N ALA A 24 -10.22 16.52 -8.49
CA ALA A 24 -9.31 16.89 -9.56
C ALA A 24 -8.90 15.71 -10.47
N ASP A 25 -9.47 14.53 -10.26
CA ASP A 25 -9.19 13.29 -11.03
C ASP A 25 -7.69 12.91 -11.02
N ARG A 26 -7.05 13.09 -9.86
CA ARG A 26 -5.63 12.76 -9.64
C ARG A 26 -5.45 11.54 -8.76
N CYS A 27 -6.51 11.01 -8.17
CA CYS A 27 -6.48 9.82 -7.33
C CYS A 27 -5.94 8.63 -8.13
N VAL A 28 -5.06 7.85 -7.52
CA VAL A 28 -4.48 6.64 -8.13
C VAL A 28 -4.95 5.37 -7.44
N GLN A 29 -6.02 5.45 -6.63
CA GLN A 29 -6.67 4.29 -5.99
C GLN A 29 -5.68 3.36 -5.25
N CYS A 30 -4.71 3.95 -4.53
CA CYS A 30 -3.72 3.18 -3.76
C CYS A 30 -4.20 2.76 -2.36
N GLY A 31 -5.25 3.41 -1.84
CA GLY A 31 -5.82 3.13 -0.51
C GLY A 31 -5.02 3.64 0.69
N VAL A 32 -3.86 4.29 0.50
CA VAL A 32 -3.01 4.74 1.63
C VAL A 32 -3.70 5.70 2.61
N CYS A 33 -4.63 6.51 2.13
CA CYS A 33 -5.40 7.42 2.98
C CYS A 33 -6.31 6.69 3.97
N VAL A 34 -6.83 5.51 3.60
CA VAL A 34 -7.60 4.63 4.48
C VAL A 34 -6.66 4.07 5.55
N ALA A 35 -5.56 3.42 5.13
CA ALA A 35 -4.57 2.83 6.04
C ALA A 35 -3.95 3.85 7.02
N ALA A 36 -3.73 5.07 6.59
CA ALA A 36 -3.10 6.11 7.41
C ALA A 36 -4.08 6.82 8.35
N CYS A 37 -5.40 6.59 8.23
CA CYS A 37 -6.39 7.26 9.05
C CYS A 37 -6.41 6.67 10.47
N PRO A 38 -6.01 7.40 11.51
CA PRO A 38 -5.89 6.84 12.87
C PRO A 38 -7.24 6.65 13.56
N THR A 39 -8.32 7.11 12.94
CA THR A 39 -9.69 7.05 13.47
C THR A 39 -10.63 6.29 12.54
N ASP A 40 -10.09 5.53 11.57
CA ASP A 40 -10.84 4.73 10.60
C ASP A 40 -12.02 5.50 10.01
N SER A 41 -11.77 6.76 9.67
CA SER A 41 -12.79 7.72 9.24
C SER A 41 -12.91 7.83 7.74
N ILE A 42 -12.00 7.20 7.00
CA ILE A 42 -11.97 7.16 5.54
C ILE A 42 -12.24 5.71 5.13
N GLY A 43 -13.22 5.49 4.26
CA GLY A 43 -13.54 4.21 3.63
C GLY A 43 -13.36 4.29 2.10
N ILE A 44 -13.72 3.22 1.39
CA ILE A 44 -13.78 3.18 -0.09
C ILE A 44 -15.25 3.09 -0.51
N GLY A 45 -15.69 4.03 -1.36
CA GLY A 45 -17.04 4.07 -1.92
C GLY A 45 -17.26 3.07 -3.07
N GLU A 46 -18.48 3.03 -3.60
CA GLU A 46 -18.85 2.14 -4.72
C GLU A 46 -18.12 2.47 -6.04
N ASP A 47 -17.51 3.64 -6.13
CA ASP A 47 -16.74 4.14 -7.27
C ASP A 47 -15.22 3.88 -7.13
N ASP A 48 -14.82 3.06 -6.16
CA ASP A 48 -13.42 2.77 -5.80
C ASP A 48 -12.64 4.02 -5.35
N LEU A 49 -13.33 5.10 -4.95
CA LEU A 49 -12.71 6.32 -4.43
C LEU A 49 -12.82 6.42 -2.91
N PRO A 50 -11.84 7.06 -2.24
CA PRO A 50 -11.93 7.29 -0.80
C PRO A 50 -13.05 8.27 -0.43
N GLU A 51 -13.78 7.99 0.65
CA GLU A 51 -14.83 8.86 1.19
C GLU A 51 -14.84 8.88 2.72
N LEU A 52 -15.41 9.93 3.33
CA LEU A 52 -15.59 9.98 4.78
C LEU A 52 -16.75 9.10 5.25
N VAL A 53 -16.44 8.12 6.08
CA VAL A 53 -17.41 7.22 6.73
C VAL A 53 -17.60 7.52 8.23
N LYS A 54 -16.67 8.28 8.84
CA LYS A 54 -16.77 8.80 10.22
C LYS A 54 -16.24 10.23 10.29
N MET A 55 -16.23 10.80 11.49
CA MET A 55 -15.75 12.16 11.74
C MET A 55 -14.22 12.27 11.57
N CYS A 56 -13.78 13.08 10.59
CA CYS A 56 -12.37 13.45 10.44
C CYS A 56 -11.89 14.31 11.62
N THR A 57 -10.65 14.10 12.06
CA THR A 57 -10.01 14.88 13.14
C THR A 57 -9.06 15.97 12.64
N GLY A 58 -8.90 16.10 11.32
CA GLY A 58 -7.98 17.05 10.69
C GLY A 58 -6.51 16.78 10.99
N CYS A 59 -6.10 15.50 11.05
CA CYS A 59 -4.75 15.09 11.45
C CYS A 59 -3.70 15.10 10.33
N SER A 60 -4.02 15.57 9.12
CA SER A 60 -3.17 15.61 7.92
C SER A 60 -2.62 14.30 7.35
N LEU A 61 -2.65 13.17 8.06
CA LEU A 61 -2.00 11.94 7.60
C LEU A 61 -2.44 11.46 6.21
N CYS A 62 -3.74 11.54 5.90
CA CYS A 62 -4.24 11.18 4.56
C CYS A 62 -3.62 12.04 3.44
N TRP A 63 -3.34 13.31 3.71
CA TRP A 63 -2.65 14.21 2.80
C TRP A 63 -1.16 13.88 2.72
N ASP A 64 -0.52 13.73 3.87
CA ASP A 64 0.94 13.53 3.98
C ASP A 64 1.41 12.24 3.30
N PHE A 65 0.59 11.18 3.37
CA PHE A 65 0.89 9.90 2.73
C PHE A 65 0.37 9.80 1.29
N CYS A 66 -0.45 10.74 0.82
CA CYS A 66 -0.95 10.69 -0.54
C CYS A 66 0.18 11.05 -1.53
N PRO A 67 0.57 10.15 -2.46
CA PRO A 67 1.59 10.46 -3.47
C PRO A 67 1.15 11.56 -4.45
N ARG A 68 -0.13 11.93 -4.41
CA ARG A 68 -0.78 12.96 -5.24
C ARG A 68 -1.13 14.21 -4.43
N GLY A 69 -1.09 14.12 -3.09
CA GLY A 69 -1.39 15.19 -2.13
C GLY A 69 -0.37 16.32 -2.12
N GLY A 70 0.80 16.13 -2.73
CA GLY A 70 1.86 17.14 -2.71
C GLY A 70 2.69 17.02 -1.44
N LEU A 71 4.01 17.07 -1.61
CA LEU A 71 4.96 16.82 -0.54
C LEU A 71 4.99 18.00 0.45
N GLN A 72 4.57 17.76 1.69
CA GLN A 72 4.93 18.64 2.80
C GLN A 72 6.36 18.30 3.21
N TYR A 73 7.34 19.07 2.70
CA TYR A 73 8.77 18.80 2.92
C TYR A 73 9.16 18.76 4.41
N GLU A 74 8.41 19.45 5.26
CA GLU A 74 8.61 19.44 6.72
C GLU A 74 8.10 18.16 7.40
N SER A 75 7.24 17.40 6.72
CA SER A 75 6.65 16.14 7.18
C SER A 75 7.28 14.90 6.54
N THR A 76 8.38 15.06 5.79
CA THR A 76 9.05 13.94 5.13
C THR A 76 9.81 13.08 6.16
N TRP A 77 9.40 11.83 6.28
CA TRP A 77 10.04 10.86 7.17
C TRP A 77 11.35 10.36 6.57
N LYS A 78 12.40 10.28 7.39
CA LYS A 78 13.64 9.61 7.00
C LYS A 78 13.43 8.09 7.10
N ILE A 79 12.89 7.49 6.04
CA ILE A 79 12.65 6.03 5.95
C ILE A 79 13.95 5.23 6.07
N THR A 80 15.08 5.82 5.67
CA THR A 80 16.38 5.16 5.77
C THR A 80 17.13 5.67 7.01
N GLY A 81 17.20 4.84 8.05
CA GLY A 81 18.00 5.08 9.26
C GLY A 81 19.52 5.00 9.04
N GLY A 82 20.02 5.21 7.83
CA GLY A 82 21.45 5.10 7.54
C GLY A 82 22.12 6.47 7.42
N SER A 83 23.41 6.53 7.76
CA SER A 83 24.30 7.68 7.50
C SER A 83 24.29 8.09 6.03
N GLU A 84 24.73 9.31 5.69
CA GLU A 84 24.92 9.80 4.32
C GLU A 84 25.81 8.84 3.49
N GLY A 85 25.21 7.80 2.92
CA GLY A 85 25.86 6.87 2.00
C GLY A 85 25.76 7.39 0.58
N GLU A 86 26.51 6.76 -0.33
CA GLU A 86 26.44 7.09 -1.75
C GLU A 86 25.03 6.81 -2.28
N SER A 87 24.34 7.86 -2.70
CA SER A 87 23.07 7.76 -3.42
C SER A 87 23.37 7.60 -4.90
N ILE A 88 22.69 6.65 -5.54
CA ILE A 88 22.72 6.50 -6.98
C ILE A 88 21.70 7.48 -7.56
N GLU A 89 22.14 8.33 -8.49
CA GLU A 89 21.28 9.30 -9.16
C GLU A 89 20.07 8.60 -9.82
N GLY A 90 18.86 9.08 -9.50
CA GLY A 90 17.60 8.53 -10.01
C GLY A 90 17.09 7.25 -9.34
N VAL A 91 17.91 6.55 -8.55
CA VAL A 91 17.53 5.29 -7.88
C VAL A 91 17.41 5.47 -6.36
N GLY A 92 18.15 6.42 -5.79
CA GLY A 92 18.21 6.64 -4.35
C GLY A 92 19.36 5.87 -3.70
N ARG A 93 19.23 5.58 -2.41
CA ARG A 93 20.26 4.88 -1.64
C ARG A 93 20.26 3.38 -1.97
N VAL A 94 21.42 2.84 -2.34
CA VAL A 94 21.60 1.41 -2.63
C VAL A 94 22.84 0.92 -1.90
N GLU A 95 22.68 -0.04 -1.00
CA GLU A 95 23.83 -0.68 -0.32
C GLU A 95 24.50 -1.70 -1.24
N GLU A 96 23.70 -2.55 -1.89
CA GLU A 96 24.18 -3.59 -2.80
C GLU A 96 23.19 -3.79 -3.96
N SER A 97 23.70 -4.28 -5.10
CA SER A 97 22.88 -4.57 -6.28
C SER A 97 23.21 -5.94 -6.85
N TYR A 98 22.16 -6.69 -7.22
CA TYR A 98 22.26 -8.05 -7.71
C TYR A 98 21.33 -8.27 -8.90
N THR A 99 21.68 -9.23 -9.74
CA THR A 99 20.77 -9.80 -10.75
C THR A 99 20.46 -11.24 -10.37
N ALA A 100 19.18 -11.58 -10.24
CA ALA A 100 18.74 -12.88 -9.78
C ALA A 100 17.62 -13.46 -10.65
N ARG A 101 17.56 -14.80 -10.71
CA ARG A 101 16.48 -15.57 -11.33
C ARG A 101 16.33 -16.88 -10.57
N VAL A 102 15.10 -17.30 -10.32
CA VAL A 102 14.81 -18.58 -9.66
C VAL A 102 15.19 -19.73 -10.61
N ARG A 103 15.89 -20.74 -10.07
CA ARG A 103 16.29 -21.91 -10.86
C ARG A 103 15.09 -22.78 -11.26
N GLN A 104 14.20 -23.04 -10.31
CA GLN A 104 12.95 -23.75 -10.58
C GLN A 104 11.91 -22.73 -11.01
N ARG A 105 11.37 -22.90 -12.22
CA ARG A 105 10.35 -21.99 -12.74
C ARG A 105 9.10 -22.06 -11.86
N ILE A 106 8.60 -20.89 -11.49
CA ILE A 106 7.26 -20.71 -10.93
C ILE A 106 6.38 -20.29 -12.11
N ASP A 107 5.24 -20.95 -12.31
CA ASP A 107 4.33 -20.60 -13.39
C ASP A 107 3.67 -19.24 -13.14
N GLY A 108 3.34 -18.51 -14.20
CA GLY A 108 2.67 -17.21 -14.11
C GLY A 108 3.56 -16.01 -13.77
N VAL A 109 4.81 -16.21 -13.30
CA VAL A 109 5.69 -15.08 -12.96
C VAL A 109 6.04 -14.21 -14.17
N GLN A 110 6.13 -12.90 -13.94
CA GLN A 110 6.42 -11.91 -14.98
C GLN A 110 7.87 -12.01 -15.50
N ASP A 111 8.84 -12.06 -14.59
CA ASP A 111 10.27 -12.05 -14.91
C ASP A 111 10.99 -13.28 -14.35
N GLY A 112 11.98 -13.07 -13.48
CA GLY A 112 12.81 -14.12 -12.92
C GLY A 112 12.17 -14.90 -11.76
N GLY A 113 10.94 -14.57 -11.38
CA GLY A 113 10.20 -15.19 -10.26
C GLY A 113 10.75 -14.87 -8.86
N PHE A 114 11.66 -13.89 -8.75
CA PHE A 114 12.38 -13.61 -7.51
C PHE A 114 11.46 -13.22 -6.35
N VAL A 115 10.50 -12.31 -6.58
CA VAL A 115 9.57 -11.84 -5.55
C VAL A 115 8.77 -13.02 -4.97
N SER A 116 8.13 -13.83 -5.83
CA SER A 116 7.37 -14.99 -5.37
C SER A 116 8.23 -16.00 -4.61
N ALA A 117 9.44 -16.30 -5.09
CA ALA A 117 10.34 -17.23 -4.41
C ALA A 117 10.81 -16.70 -3.05
N LEU A 118 11.14 -15.40 -2.95
CA LEU A 118 11.54 -14.78 -1.70
C LEU A 118 10.43 -14.89 -0.65
N LEU A 119 9.20 -14.54 -1.02
CA LEU A 119 8.04 -14.62 -0.13
C LEU A 119 7.74 -16.05 0.32
N VAL A 120 7.78 -17.01 -0.62
CA VAL A 120 7.64 -18.44 -0.29
C VAL A 120 8.69 -18.87 0.72
N SER A 121 9.97 -18.52 0.49
CA SER A 121 11.05 -18.88 1.42
C SER A 121 10.88 -18.22 2.79
N LEU A 122 10.42 -16.98 2.87
CA LEU A 122 10.17 -16.29 4.14
C LEU A 122 8.98 -16.90 4.90
N LEU A 123 7.90 -17.30 4.21
CA LEU A 123 6.78 -18.01 4.83
C LEU A 123 7.19 -19.40 5.35
N GLU A 124 7.90 -20.18 4.53
CA GLU A 124 8.38 -21.53 4.92
C GLU A 124 9.36 -21.48 6.09
N ALA A 125 10.16 -20.41 6.19
CA ALA A 125 11.07 -20.16 7.32
C ALA A 125 10.35 -19.61 8.56
N GLY A 126 9.08 -19.21 8.44
CA GLY A 126 8.36 -18.53 9.51
C GLY A 126 8.94 -17.15 9.84
N GLU A 127 9.51 -16.45 8.85
CA GLU A 127 10.03 -15.07 8.98
C GLU A 127 8.94 -14.01 8.74
N ILE A 128 7.89 -14.38 8.01
CA ILE A 128 6.66 -13.60 7.83
C ILE A 128 5.45 -14.48 8.10
N ASP A 129 4.35 -13.84 8.48
CA ASP A 129 3.07 -14.50 8.77
C ASP A 129 2.07 -14.35 7.61
N GLY A 130 2.36 -13.45 6.66
CA GLY A 130 1.59 -13.27 5.44
C GLY A 130 2.25 -12.27 4.49
N ALA A 131 1.74 -12.22 3.25
CA ALA A 131 2.15 -11.27 2.24
C ALA A 131 0.91 -10.64 1.58
N LEU A 132 0.82 -9.31 1.63
CA LEU A 132 -0.20 -8.55 0.92
C LEU A 132 0.22 -8.39 -0.55
N LEU A 133 -0.53 -9.05 -1.43
CA LEU A 133 -0.24 -9.22 -2.85
C LEU A 133 -1.42 -8.77 -3.71
N ALA A 134 -1.19 -8.74 -5.02
CA ALA A 134 -2.24 -8.64 -6.02
C ALA A 134 -2.55 -10.03 -6.59
N ARG A 135 -3.82 -10.37 -6.74
CA ARG A 135 -4.29 -11.54 -7.49
C ARG A 135 -5.28 -11.12 -8.58
N GLU A 136 -5.50 -11.98 -9.57
CA GLU A 136 -6.58 -11.76 -10.53
C GLU A 136 -7.93 -11.97 -9.84
N SER A 137 -8.89 -11.11 -10.15
CA SER A 137 -10.29 -11.27 -9.73
C SER A 137 -10.86 -12.57 -10.29
N GLU A 138 -11.64 -13.26 -9.46
CA GLU A 138 -12.32 -14.50 -9.86
C GLU A 138 -13.48 -14.24 -10.83
N THR A 139 -14.02 -13.02 -10.84
CA THR A 139 -15.21 -12.64 -11.62
C THR A 139 -14.89 -11.74 -12.81
N GLU A 140 -13.80 -10.98 -12.74
CA GLU A 140 -13.42 -10.00 -13.77
C GLU A 140 -12.01 -10.25 -14.30
N ARG A 141 -11.93 -10.75 -15.53
CA ARG A 141 -10.64 -11.04 -16.19
C ARG A 141 -9.76 -9.79 -16.26
N TRP A 142 -8.49 -9.95 -15.91
CA TRP A 142 -7.44 -8.93 -15.82
C TRP A 142 -7.57 -7.92 -14.69
N LYS A 143 -8.66 -7.94 -13.91
CA LYS A 143 -8.81 -7.07 -12.73
C LYS A 143 -7.91 -7.59 -11.61
N GLY A 144 -7.00 -6.76 -11.11
CA GLY A 144 -6.21 -7.07 -9.93
C GLY A 144 -6.98 -6.71 -8.66
N GLU A 145 -6.92 -7.59 -7.66
CA GLU A 145 -7.51 -7.37 -6.35
C GLU A 145 -6.44 -7.59 -5.27
N ALA A 146 -6.50 -6.81 -4.19
CA ALA A 146 -5.67 -7.06 -3.03
C ALA A 146 -6.00 -8.42 -2.41
N PHE A 147 -4.96 -9.14 -1.98
CA PHE A 147 -5.11 -10.44 -1.35
C PHE A 147 -3.97 -10.69 -0.37
N LEU A 148 -4.31 -11.08 0.86
CA LEU A 148 -3.33 -11.52 1.84
C LEU A 148 -3.09 -13.02 1.71
N ALA A 149 -1.94 -13.38 1.14
CA ALA A 149 -1.47 -14.75 1.07
C ALA A 149 -0.79 -15.15 2.39
N THR A 150 -1.21 -16.24 3.02
CA THR A 150 -0.62 -16.79 4.25
C THR A 150 0.06 -18.14 4.01
N THR A 151 -0.05 -18.68 2.80
CA THR A 151 0.59 -19.95 2.40
C THR A 151 1.47 -19.81 1.15
N PRO A 152 2.49 -20.67 0.98
CA PRO A 152 3.29 -20.70 -0.25
C PRO A 152 2.48 -20.91 -1.53
N GLU A 153 1.43 -21.73 -1.48
CA GLU A 153 0.53 -22.00 -2.61
C GLU A 153 -0.23 -20.75 -3.03
N GLU A 154 -0.75 -19.99 -2.07
CA GLU A 154 -1.42 -18.71 -2.31
C GLU A 154 -0.48 -17.67 -2.93
N VAL A 155 0.77 -17.57 -2.44
CA VAL A 155 1.79 -16.69 -3.03
C VAL A 155 2.04 -17.04 -4.50
N ARG A 156 2.12 -18.34 -4.83
CA ARG A 156 2.27 -18.79 -6.23
C ARG A 156 1.03 -18.50 -7.07
N GLY A 157 -0.16 -18.58 -6.48
CA GLY A 157 -1.43 -18.19 -7.13
C GLY A 157 -1.52 -16.70 -7.46
N CYS A 158 -0.77 -15.85 -6.75
CA CYS A 158 -0.67 -14.41 -7.01
C CYS A 158 0.45 -14.05 -8.03
N ALA A 159 1.11 -15.05 -8.63
CA ALA A 159 2.19 -14.78 -9.57
C ALA A 159 1.71 -14.08 -10.84
N GLY A 160 2.41 -13.01 -11.22
CA GLY A 160 2.13 -12.25 -12.43
C GLY A 160 2.17 -10.76 -12.19
N SER A 161 1.71 -9.99 -13.17
CA SER A 161 1.54 -8.54 -13.06
C SER A 161 0.16 -8.15 -13.56
N PHE A 162 -0.55 -7.39 -12.73
CA PHE A 162 -1.87 -6.85 -13.05
C PHE A 162 -1.72 -5.35 -13.25
N TYR A 163 -2.04 -4.88 -14.45
CA TYR A 163 -1.80 -3.49 -14.87
C TYR A 163 -3.02 -2.59 -14.62
N ASN A 164 -3.59 -2.69 -13.42
CA ASN A 164 -4.62 -1.82 -12.88
C ASN A 164 -4.44 -1.68 -11.37
N GLN A 165 -5.23 -0.81 -10.75
CA GLN A 165 -5.12 -0.52 -9.32
C GLN A 165 -5.83 -1.60 -8.52
N THR A 166 -5.18 -2.07 -7.45
CA THR A 166 -5.70 -3.14 -6.58
C THR A 166 -6.20 -2.63 -5.24
N LEU A 167 -6.09 -1.31 -4.98
CA LEU A 167 -6.35 -0.72 -3.67
C LEU A 167 -5.60 -1.42 -2.53
N ALA A 168 -4.38 -1.94 -2.80
CA ALA A 168 -3.63 -2.80 -1.88
C ALA A 168 -3.66 -2.31 -0.41
N LEU A 169 -3.36 -1.03 -0.18
CA LEU A 169 -3.32 -0.49 1.19
C LEU A 169 -4.70 -0.18 1.78
N GLY A 170 -5.75 -0.11 0.96
CA GLY A 170 -7.13 0.00 1.44
C GLY A 170 -7.64 -1.29 2.09
N HIS A 171 -6.95 -2.42 1.86
CA HIS A 171 -7.28 -3.75 2.36
C HIS A 171 -6.28 -4.24 3.43
N VAL A 172 -5.69 -3.32 4.22
CA VAL A 172 -4.83 -3.68 5.37
C VAL A 172 -5.60 -4.08 6.63
N ASP A 173 -6.92 -4.20 6.52
CA ASP A 173 -7.73 -4.83 7.55
C ASP A 173 -7.56 -6.35 7.44
N PHE A 174 -6.94 -6.92 8.46
CA PHE A 174 -6.69 -8.36 8.55
C PHE A 174 -7.75 -9.08 9.40
N GLU A 175 -8.85 -8.41 9.76
CA GLU A 175 -10.01 -9.05 10.37
C GLU A 175 -10.53 -10.18 9.45
N GLY A 176 -10.50 -11.42 9.96
CA GLY A 176 -10.90 -12.61 9.21
C GLY A 176 -9.76 -13.54 8.81
N TYR A 177 -8.51 -13.14 8.99
CA TYR A 177 -7.35 -14.00 8.82
C TYR A 177 -6.91 -14.64 10.15
N ASP A 178 -6.51 -15.91 10.10
CA ASP A 178 -5.94 -16.62 11.25
C ASP A 178 -4.46 -16.25 11.42
N LEU A 179 -4.22 -15.08 12.01
CA LEU A 179 -2.89 -14.51 12.19
C LEU A 179 -2.49 -14.44 13.67
N PRO A 180 -1.18 -14.56 14.00
CA PRO A 180 -0.71 -14.36 15.35
C PRO A 180 -0.89 -12.89 15.80
N PRO A 181 -0.88 -12.62 17.11
CA PRO A 181 -0.81 -11.24 17.60
C PRO A 181 0.44 -10.52 17.04
N ASN A 182 0.25 -9.32 16.48
CA ASN A 182 1.29 -8.54 15.80
C ASN A 182 1.96 -9.28 14.62
N PRO A 183 1.19 -9.57 13.55
CA PRO A 183 1.72 -10.34 12.43
C PRO A 183 2.79 -9.55 11.65
N ARG A 184 3.79 -10.27 11.16
CA ARG A 184 4.82 -9.76 10.26
C ARG A 184 4.33 -9.93 8.82
N ILE A 185 3.81 -8.85 8.26
CA ILE A 185 3.26 -8.87 6.91
C ILE A 185 4.25 -8.25 5.93
N ALA A 186 4.62 -9.01 4.89
CA ALA A 186 5.28 -8.46 3.72
C ALA A 186 4.27 -7.69 2.87
N VAL A 187 4.65 -6.50 2.38
CA VAL A 187 3.81 -5.71 1.47
C VAL A 187 4.50 -5.63 0.13
N VAL A 188 3.78 -5.95 -0.96
CA VAL A 188 4.28 -5.89 -2.33
C VAL A 188 3.40 -4.94 -3.15
N GLY A 189 4.03 -3.96 -3.79
CA GLY A 189 3.36 -2.95 -4.62
C GLY A 189 4.35 -2.03 -5.30
#